data_AF-A0A437QM96-F1
#
_entry.id   AF-A0A437QM96-F1
#
_cell.length_a   1.000
_cell.length_b   1.000
_cell.length_c   1.000
_cell.angle_alpha   90.00
_cell.angle_beta   90.00
_cell.angle_gamma   90.00
#
_symmetry.space_group_name_H-M   'P 1'
#
loop_
_entity.id
_entity.type
_entity.pdbx_description
1 polymer ?
#
loop_
_entity_poly.entity_id
_entity_poly.type
_entity_poly.pdbx_seq_one_letter_code
_entity_poly.pdbx_strand_id
1 'polypeptide(L)'
;MARYSLTLCAHSPPAILWHPAGRRSHRWYLVNWSVLCLMPTESRTKTYKGATMQLLDFSDPGLSLRLAEQADDAFFQQLFAANHPYLEHCGLPEPMVRQLLQQQYQLQLQSYLQQTPKPDTYLLLNCTEPVGRLMLARHVEYLHLTDLAFLPSHCGRGFGSKLIQALQQYARRQQLALSLLVDQQNSGAYQFYLRHDFKSVAVTTSHYQLCWRS
;
A
#
# COMPACT_ATOMS: atom_id res chain seq x y z
N MET A 1 37.93 -16.11 10.82
CA MET A 1 38.41 -14.73 11.00
C MET A 1 37.94 -13.90 9.83
N ALA A 2 37.02 -12.97 10.08
CA ALA A 2 36.37 -12.15 9.06
C ALA A 2 37.25 -10.96 8.65
N ARG A 3 37.24 -10.63 7.35
CA ARG A 3 37.53 -9.29 6.83
C ARG A 3 36.49 -8.98 5.77
N TYR A 4 35.60 -8.04 6.07
CA TYR A 4 34.69 -7.43 5.10
C TYR A 4 35.14 -6.00 4.88
N SER A 5 35.35 -5.63 3.61
CA SER A 5 35.60 -4.26 3.19
C SER A 5 34.27 -3.63 2.76
N LEU A 6 33.92 -2.50 3.37
CA LEU A 6 32.82 -1.64 2.94
C LEU A 6 33.28 -0.81 1.73
N THR A 7 32.70 -1.06 0.57
CA THR A 7 32.80 -0.13 -0.56
C THR A 7 31.48 0.62 -0.66
N LEU A 8 31.47 1.87 -0.20
CA LEU A 8 30.41 2.83 -0.51
C LEU A 8 30.48 3.17 -2.01
N CYS A 9 29.43 2.87 -2.76
CA CYS A 9 29.16 3.55 -4.04
C CYS A 9 28.07 4.59 -3.81
N ALA A 10 28.49 5.84 -3.64
CA ALA A 10 27.62 7.01 -3.69
C ALA A 10 27.38 7.39 -5.16
N HIS A 11 26.11 7.50 -5.57
CA HIS A 11 25.66 8.47 -6.57
C HIS A 11 24.12 8.52 -6.62
N SER A 12 23.54 9.64 -6.18
CA SER A 12 22.21 10.10 -6.58
C SER A 12 22.34 11.56 -6.99
N PRO A 13 21.65 12.01 -8.05
CA PRO A 13 21.82 13.36 -8.58
C PRO A 13 21.12 14.42 -7.70
N PRO A 14 21.52 15.71 -7.77
CA PRO A 14 20.94 16.75 -6.94
C PRO A 14 19.57 17.16 -7.48
N ALA A 15 18.53 17.08 -6.65
CA ALA A 15 17.28 17.78 -6.91
C ALA A 15 17.44 19.27 -6.53
N ILE A 16 17.16 20.14 -7.49
CA ILE A 16 17.26 21.60 -7.38
C ILE A 16 16.28 22.10 -6.32
N LEU A 17 16.81 22.70 -5.25
CA LEU A 17 16.07 23.40 -4.19
C LEU A 17 15.67 24.79 -4.69
N TRP A 18 14.38 25.11 -4.68
CA TRP A 18 13.88 26.48 -4.77
C TRP A 18 13.20 26.87 -3.46
N HIS A 19 13.66 27.95 -2.84
CA HIS A 19 13.07 28.58 -1.66
C HIS A 19 12.67 30.01 -1.99
N PRO A 20 11.45 30.44 -1.60
CA PRO A 20 11.24 31.79 -1.12
C PRO A 20 10.94 31.80 0.37
N ALA A 21 11.40 32.88 1.00
CA ALA A 21 11.51 33.09 2.43
C ALA A 21 10.17 33.16 3.18
N GLY A 22 10.20 32.77 4.47
CA GLY A 22 9.40 33.45 5.49
C GLY A 22 8.35 32.64 6.23
N ARG A 23 8.80 31.99 7.31
CA ARG A 23 8.08 31.68 8.57
C ARG A 23 7.10 30.48 8.64
N ARG A 24 7.45 29.65 9.65
CA ARG A 24 6.68 28.65 10.43
C ARG A 24 6.39 27.30 9.76
N SER A 25 7.45 26.49 9.73
CA SER A 25 7.54 25.02 9.84
C SER A 25 6.23 24.23 9.65
N HIS A 26 5.85 24.02 8.39
CA HIS A 26 5.14 22.82 7.97
C HIS A 26 6.17 21.71 7.78
N ARG A 27 6.03 20.62 8.54
CA ARG A 27 6.97 19.49 8.50
C ARG A 27 6.60 18.60 7.31
N TRP A 28 7.14 18.95 6.15
CA TRP A 28 7.13 18.11 4.95
C TRP A 28 8.05 16.93 5.20
N TYR A 29 7.47 15.75 5.47
CA TYR A 29 8.28 14.56 5.60
C TYR A 29 8.61 14.03 4.21
N LEU A 30 9.83 14.35 3.79
CA LEU A 30 10.62 13.52 2.89
C LEU A 30 10.51 12.07 3.36
N VAL A 31 10.11 11.19 2.44
CA VAL A 31 10.02 9.74 2.65
C VAL A 31 11.41 9.23 3.03
N ASN A 32 11.66 9.08 4.32
CA ASN A 32 12.93 8.59 4.84
C ASN A 32 12.94 7.07 4.76
N TRP A 33 13.74 6.55 3.83
CA TRP A 33 13.90 5.15 3.50
C TRP A 33 14.90 4.49 4.44
N SER A 34 14.42 3.63 5.34
CA SER A 34 15.21 2.59 6.01
C SER A 34 14.26 1.61 6.69
N VAL A 35 13.69 0.67 5.92
CA VAL A 35 13.11 -0.54 6.51
C VAL A 35 14.05 -1.68 6.21
N LEU A 36 15.07 -1.83 7.05
CA LEU A 36 15.71 -3.12 7.24
C LEU A 36 14.73 -3.97 8.04
N CYS A 37 13.77 -4.58 7.34
CA CYS A 37 12.89 -5.57 7.92
C CYS A 37 13.74 -6.73 8.45
N LEU A 38 13.67 -7.01 9.75
CA LEU A 38 14.00 -8.32 10.30
C LEU A 38 12.90 -9.32 9.88
N MET A 39 12.73 -9.52 8.56
CA MET A 39 12.17 -10.76 8.03
C MET A 39 13.34 -11.75 7.87
N PRO A 40 13.11 -13.07 7.90
CA PRO A 40 14.18 -14.04 7.61
C PRO A 40 14.85 -13.65 6.29
N THR A 41 16.12 -13.29 6.37
CA THR A 41 16.96 -12.96 5.23
C THR A 41 17.26 -14.24 4.47
N GLU A 42 16.31 -14.66 3.64
CA GLU A 42 16.46 -15.50 2.45
C GLU A 42 15.08 -16.07 2.12
N SER A 43 14.41 -15.50 1.14
CA SER A 43 13.25 -16.14 0.53
C SER A 43 13.25 -15.81 -0.94
N ARG A 44 13.97 -16.65 -1.68
CA ARG A 44 13.95 -16.81 -3.12
C ARG A 44 12.50 -16.65 -3.61
N THR A 45 12.17 -15.52 -4.25
CA THR A 45 10.84 -15.21 -4.75
C THR A 45 10.49 -16.19 -5.88
N LYS A 46 9.91 -17.34 -5.53
CA LYS A 46 9.19 -18.17 -6.49
C LYS A 46 7.81 -17.54 -6.65
N THR A 47 7.51 -17.08 -7.87
CA THR A 47 6.19 -16.56 -8.24
C THR A 47 5.18 -17.71 -8.21
N TYR A 48 4.27 -17.73 -7.24
CA TYR A 48 3.19 -18.72 -7.18
C TYR A 48 1.91 -18.12 -7.76
N LYS A 49 1.51 -18.60 -8.94
CA LYS A 49 0.23 -18.26 -9.62
C LYS A 49 -1.03 -18.72 -8.85
N GLY A 50 -0.89 -19.44 -7.74
CA GLY A 50 -2.01 -20.08 -7.04
C GLY A 50 -2.87 -19.17 -6.17
N ALA A 51 -2.37 -18.01 -5.73
CA ALA A 51 -3.15 -17.08 -4.90
C ALA A 51 -4.16 -16.27 -5.69
N THR A 52 -3.79 -15.94 -6.92
CA THR A 52 -4.55 -15.11 -7.83
C THR A 52 -5.92 -15.72 -8.16
N MET A 53 -6.00 -17.04 -8.33
CA MET A 53 -7.22 -17.68 -8.85
C MET A 53 -8.37 -17.80 -7.83
N GLN A 54 -8.09 -18.00 -6.54
CA GLN A 54 -9.14 -18.25 -5.54
C GLN A 54 -9.68 -16.98 -4.87
N LEU A 55 -8.91 -15.88 -4.87
CA LEU A 55 -9.39 -14.58 -4.41
C LEU A 55 -10.34 -13.93 -5.41
N LEU A 56 -10.24 -14.29 -6.70
CA LEU A 56 -11.19 -13.91 -7.75
C LEU A 56 -12.61 -14.47 -7.52
N ASP A 57 -12.75 -15.50 -6.67
CA ASP A 57 -14.07 -16.05 -6.30
C ASP A 57 -14.77 -15.23 -5.19
N PHE A 58 -14.15 -14.15 -4.70
CA PHE A 58 -14.82 -13.22 -3.81
C PHE A 58 -15.97 -12.53 -4.55
N SER A 59 -17.19 -12.92 -4.20
CA SER A 59 -18.42 -12.30 -4.69
C SER A 59 -19.33 -12.05 -3.50
N ASP A 60 -19.35 -10.80 -3.04
CA ASP A 60 -20.39 -10.29 -2.16
C ASP A 60 -21.46 -9.61 -3.04
N PRO A 61 -22.76 -9.67 -2.71
CA PRO A 61 -23.83 -9.11 -3.54
C PRO A 61 -23.69 -7.62 -3.93
N GLY A 62 -22.75 -6.88 -3.34
CA GLY A 62 -22.40 -5.52 -3.74
C GLY A 62 -20.89 -5.24 -3.87
N LEU A 63 -20.02 -6.25 -3.85
CA LEU A 63 -18.59 -6.05 -4.04
C LEU A 63 -17.96 -7.25 -4.76
N SER A 64 -17.34 -6.97 -5.89
CA SER A 64 -16.53 -7.91 -6.65
C SER A 64 -15.14 -7.34 -6.90
N LEU A 65 -14.23 -8.19 -7.36
CA LEU A 65 -12.87 -7.78 -7.72
C LEU A 65 -12.41 -8.51 -8.97
N ARG A 66 -11.65 -7.82 -9.81
CA ARG A 66 -10.97 -8.39 -10.97
C ARG A 66 -9.53 -7.93 -11.01
N LEU A 67 -8.67 -8.67 -11.72
CA LEU A 67 -7.32 -8.19 -12.01
C LEU A 67 -7.39 -6.86 -12.74
N ALA A 68 -6.52 -5.94 -12.33
CA ALA A 68 -6.38 -4.64 -12.94
C ALA A 68 -5.70 -4.75 -14.30
N GLU A 69 -6.13 -3.91 -15.22
CA GLU A 69 -5.57 -3.74 -16.55
C GLU A 69 -4.93 -2.35 -16.67
N GLN A 70 -4.14 -2.13 -17.71
CA GLN A 70 -3.49 -0.83 -17.94
C GLN A 70 -4.51 0.32 -18.07
N ALA A 71 -5.72 0.03 -18.57
CA ALA A 71 -6.79 1.02 -18.68
C ALA A 71 -7.29 1.55 -17.31
N ASP A 72 -7.05 0.81 -16.22
CA ASP A 72 -7.49 1.18 -14.87
C ASP A 72 -6.54 2.20 -14.19
N ASP A 73 -5.37 2.48 -14.78
CA ASP A 73 -4.39 3.41 -14.20
C ASP A 73 -4.95 4.83 -14.00
N ALA A 74 -5.84 5.28 -14.88
CA ALA A 74 -6.52 6.57 -14.75
C ALA A 74 -7.40 6.60 -13.49
N PHE A 75 -8.12 5.50 -13.21
CA PHE A 75 -8.91 5.37 -12.00
C PHE A 75 -8.04 5.32 -10.75
N PHE A 76 -6.89 4.63 -10.77
CA PHE A 76 -6.00 4.59 -9.62
C PHE A 76 -5.39 5.95 -9.28
N GLN A 77 -5.09 6.79 -10.28
CA GLN A 77 -4.69 8.18 -10.05
C GLN A 77 -5.81 9.01 -9.41
N GLN A 78 -7.06 8.83 -9.88
CA GLN A 78 -8.23 9.47 -9.28
C GLN A 78 -8.45 9.01 -7.84
N LEU A 79 -8.34 7.70 -7.59
CA LEU A 79 -8.45 7.10 -6.26
C LEU A 79 -7.40 7.66 -5.31
N PHE A 80 -6.17 7.82 -5.78
CA PHE A 80 -5.10 8.46 -5.02
C PHE A 80 -5.47 9.90 -4.68
N ALA A 81 -5.86 10.73 -5.65
CA ALA A 81 -6.25 12.12 -5.41
C ALA A 81 -7.41 12.24 -4.39
N ALA A 82 -8.44 11.41 -4.54
CA ALA A 82 -9.61 11.41 -3.66
C ALA A 82 -9.27 11.06 -2.19
N ASN A 83 -8.22 10.28 -1.96
CA ASN A 83 -7.74 9.93 -0.61
C ASN A 83 -6.70 10.91 -0.05
N HIS A 84 -6.24 11.89 -0.84
CA HIS A 84 -5.29 12.92 -0.40
C HIS A 84 -5.82 14.34 -0.67
N PRO A 85 -7.03 14.70 -0.20
CA PRO A 85 -7.65 15.99 -0.48
C PRO A 85 -6.83 17.18 0.01
N TYR A 86 -5.94 16.98 0.99
CA TYR A 86 -5.05 18.04 1.48
C TYR A 86 -4.06 18.55 0.42
N LEU A 87 -3.73 17.76 -0.60
CA LEU A 87 -2.86 18.18 -1.70
C LEU A 87 -3.54 19.20 -2.60
N GLU A 88 -4.86 19.15 -2.72
CA GLU A 88 -5.62 20.18 -3.45
C GLU A 88 -5.65 21.51 -2.69
N HIS A 89 -5.49 21.46 -1.36
CA HIS A 89 -5.57 22.61 -0.47
C HIS A 89 -4.17 23.16 -0.07
N CYS A 90 -3.11 22.77 -0.76
CA CYS A 90 -1.73 23.17 -0.42
C CYS A 90 -1.36 24.61 -0.87
N GLY A 91 -2.31 25.37 -1.43
CA GLY A 91 -2.13 26.78 -1.82
C GLY A 91 -1.36 26.98 -3.13
N LEU A 92 -1.14 25.90 -3.90
CA LEU A 92 -0.51 25.97 -5.21
C LEU A 92 -1.54 26.22 -6.32
N PRO A 93 -1.11 26.79 -7.47
CA PRO A 93 -1.98 26.88 -8.65
C PRO A 93 -2.44 25.50 -9.13
N GLU A 94 -3.66 25.42 -9.65
CA GLU A 94 -4.31 24.16 -10.07
C GLU A 94 -3.46 23.29 -11.04
N PRO A 95 -2.73 23.86 -12.04
CA PRO A 95 -1.84 23.06 -12.88
C PRO A 95 -0.68 22.42 -12.10
N MET A 96 -0.17 23.10 -11.07
CA MET A 96 0.93 22.62 -10.24
C MET A 96 0.46 21.58 -9.22
N VAL A 97 -0.77 21.73 -8.69
CA VAL A 97 -1.43 20.70 -7.87
C VAL A 97 -1.58 19.39 -8.67
N ARG A 98 -2.03 19.47 -9.93
CA ARG A 98 -2.17 18.28 -10.79
C ARG A 98 -0.84 17.57 -11.01
N GLN A 99 0.23 18.34 -11.30
CA GLN A 99 1.57 17.77 -11.42
C GLN A 99 2.07 17.14 -10.11
N LEU A 100 1.84 17.80 -8.97
CA LEU A 100 2.21 17.29 -7.67
C LEU A 100 1.50 15.97 -7.34
N LEU A 101 0.18 15.90 -7.58
CA LEU A 101 -0.61 14.68 -7.39
C LEU A 101 -0.06 13.52 -8.22
N GLN A 102 0.23 13.77 -9.50
CA GLN A 102 0.80 12.75 -10.38
C GLN A 102 2.17 12.28 -9.88
N GLN A 103 3.06 13.21 -9.48
CA GLN A 103 4.37 12.87 -8.95
C GLN A 103 4.27 12.05 -7.66
N GLN A 104 3.40 12.45 -6.72
CA GLN A 104 3.22 11.73 -5.47
C GLN A 104 2.63 10.33 -5.68
N TYR A 105 1.67 10.18 -6.60
CA TYR A 105 1.15 8.87 -6.98
C TYR A 105 2.26 7.94 -7.51
N GLN A 106 3.09 8.45 -8.44
CA GLN A 106 4.19 7.67 -9.02
C GLN A 106 5.22 7.25 -7.96
N LEU A 107 5.58 8.15 -7.04
CA LEU A 107 6.50 7.84 -5.95
C LEU A 107 5.93 6.78 -5.00
N GLN A 108 4.64 6.85 -4.68
CA GLN A 108 3.99 5.83 -3.86
C GLN A 108 4.00 4.47 -4.57
N LEU A 109 3.61 4.42 -5.83
CA LEU A 109 3.59 3.18 -6.61
C LEU A 109 4.98 2.56 -6.71
N GLN A 110 6.02 3.37 -6.95
CA GLN A 110 7.41 2.92 -6.93
C GLN A 110 7.82 2.35 -5.57
N SER A 111 7.41 2.98 -4.46
CA SER A 111 7.66 2.47 -3.12
C SER A 111 7.07 1.08 -2.92
N TYR A 112 5.83 0.88 -3.34
CA TYR A 112 5.16 -0.42 -3.26
C TYR A 112 5.90 -1.48 -4.07
N LEU A 113 6.29 -1.17 -5.31
CA LEU A 113 6.99 -2.12 -6.19
C LEU A 113 8.41 -2.45 -5.74
N GLN A 114 9.09 -1.55 -5.02
CA GLN A 114 10.41 -1.82 -4.43
C GLN A 114 10.31 -2.77 -3.25
N GLN A 115 9.32 -2.60 -2.39
CA GLN A 115 9.12 -3.46 -1.22
C GLN A 115 8.56 -4.83 -1.62
N THR A 116 7.74 -4.84 -2.66
CA THR A 116 6.97 -6.00 -3.09
C THR A 116 7.08 -6.15 -4.61
N PRO A 117 8.06 -6.90 -5.11
CA PRO A 117 8.22 -7.11 -6.54
C PRO A 117 7.05 -7.92 -7.11
N LYS A 118 6.29 -7.33 -8.05
CA LYS A 118 5.14 -7.93 -8.75
C LYS A 118 3.94 -8.28 -7.84
N PRO A 119 3.28 -7.29 -7.23
CA PRO A 119 2.02 -7.52 -6.54
C PRO A 119 0.90 -7.77 -7.58
N ASP A 120 -0.02 -8.67 -7.24
CA ASP A 120 -1.30 -8.76 -7.93
C ASP A 120 -2.13 -7.53 -7.55
N THR A 121 -2.49 -6.73 -8.55
CA THR A 121 -3.34 -5.55 -8.37
C THR A 121 -4.74 -5.86 -8.86
N TYR A 122 -5.73 -5.60 -8.01
CA TYR A 122 -7.14 -5.82 -8.28
C TYR A 122 -7.89 -4.50 -8.27
N LEU A 123 -8.77 -4.34 -9.25
CA LEU A 123 -9.80 -3.31 -9.24
C LEU A 123 -10.99 -3.82 -8.41
N LEU A 124 -11.40 -3.03 -7.42
CA LEU A 124 -12.59 -3.30 -6.63
C LEU A 124 -13.80 -2.66 -7.30
N LEU A 125 -14.87 -3.43 -7.46
CA LEU A 125 -16.07 -3.04 -8.18
C LEU A 125 -17.30 -3.15 -7.28
N ASN A 126 -18.13 -2.12 -7.23
CA ASN A 126 -19.49 -2.20 -6.72
C ASN A 126 -20.44 -2.32 -7.92
N CYS A 127 -20.97 -3.53 -8.14
CA CYS A 127 -21.60 -3.90 -9.41
C CYS A 127 -20.63 -3.74 -10.59
N THR A 128 -20.75 -2.67 -11.36
CA THR A 128 -19.87 -2.33 -12.50
C THR A 128 -19.03 -1.08 -12.27
N GLU A 129 -19.24 -0.39 -11.15
CA GLU A 129 -18.56 0.87 -10.82
C GLU A 129 -17.21 0.59 -10.13
N PRO A 130 -16.09 1.15 -10.63
CA PRO A 130 -14.82 1.15 -9.92
C PRO A 130 -14.90 1.91 -8.60
N VAL A 131 -14.61 1.24 -7.48
CA VAL A 131 -14.72 1.82 -6.13
C VAL A 131 -13.45 1.78 -5.31
N GLY A 132 -12.42 1.04 -5.76
CA GLY A 132 -11.19 0.93 -4.99
C GLY A 132 -10.12 0.07 -5.64
N ARG A 133 -9.05 -0.13 -4.89
CA ARG A 133 -7.90 -0.95 -5.26
C ARG A 133 -7.51 -1.87 -4.12
N LEU A 134 -7.09 -3.07 -4.48
CA LEU A 134 -6.46 -4.04 -3.60
C LEU A 134 -5.14 -4.50 -4.24
N MET A 135 -4.03 -4.37 -3.53
CA MET A 135 -2.73 -4.89 -3.96
C MET A 135 -2.26 -5.96 -2.97
N LEU A 136 -1.95 -7.13 -3.50
CA LEU A 136 -1.53 -8.30 -2.73
C LEU A 136 -0.24 -8.86 -3.28
N ALA A 137 0.61 -9.37 -2.41
CA ALA A 137 1.74 -10.17 -2.84
C ALA A 137 1.89 -11.47 -2.07
N ARG A 138 2.11 -12.51 -2.86
CA ARG A 138 2.24 -13.86 -2.37
C ARG A 138 3.69 -14.16 -2.05
N HIS A 139 3.95 -14.44 -0.77
CA HIS A 139 5.20 -15.04 -0.31
C HIS A 139 4.99 -16.52 0.01
N VAL A 140 6.04 -17.24 0.45
CA VAL A 140 5.92 -18.66 0.79
C VAL A 140 4.99 -18.85 1.99
N GLU A 141 5.26 -18.14 3.09
CA GLU A 141 4.58 -18.36 4.38
C GLU A 141 3.49 -17.33 4.69
N TYR A 142 3.37 -16.28 3.86
CA TYR A 142 2.40 -15.22 4.09
C TYR A 142 1.89 -14.59 2.80
N LEU A 143 0.78 -13.88 2.92
CA LEU A 143 0.22 -12.98 1.92
C LEU A 143 0.36 -11.55 2.46
N HIS A 144 1.06 -10.70 1.72
CA HIS A 144 1.26 -9.31 2.07
C HIS A 144 0.18 -8.44 1.43
N LEU A 145 -0.54 -7.67 2.24
CA LEU A 145 -1.46 -6.63 1.79
C LEU A 145 -0.69 -5.33 1.64
N THR A 146 -0.31 -5.02 0.40
CA THR A 146 0.48 -3.84 0.06
C THR A 146 -0.36 -2.56 0.07
N ASP A 147 -1.59 -2.63 -0.44
CA ASP A 147 -2.50 -1.49 -0.53
C ASP A 147 -3.95 -1.95 -0.48
N LEU A 148 -4.79 -1.23 0.26
CA LEU A 148 -6.24 -1.39 0.26
C LEU A 148 -6.86 0.00 0.39
N ALA A 149 -7.47 0.48 -0.68
CA ALA A 149 -8.06 1.80 -0.73
C ALA A 149 -9.44 1.75 -1.39
N PHE A 150 -10.36 2.56 -0.88
CA PHE A 150 -11.67 2.81 -1.46
C PHE A 150 -11.83 4.30 -1.75
N LEU A 151 -12.72 4.64 -2.67
CA LEU A 151 -13.21 6.01 -2.79
C LEU A 151 -13.89 6.42 -1.47
N PRO A 152 -13.71 7.67 -1.01
CA PRO A 152 -14.34 8.14 0.24
C PRO A 152 -15.86 7.93 0.28
N SER A 153 -16.55 8.04 -0.85
CA SER A 153 -18.00 7.82 -0.99
C SER A 153 -18.44 6.36 -0.74
N HIS A 154 -17.52 5.39 -0.81
CA HIS A 154 -17.77 3.95 -0.60
C HIS A 154 -17.20 3.43 0.74
N CYS A 155 -16.53 4.28 1.51
CA CYS A 155 -16.12 3.97 2.88
C CYS A 155 -17.34 3.85 3.82
N GLY A 156 -17.17 3.15 4.94
CA GLY A 156 -18.22 2.99 5.96
C GLY A 156 -19.36 2.02 5.61
N ARG A 157 -19.32 1.36 4.44
CA ARG A 157 -20.35 0.41 3.98
C ARG A 157 -20.04 -1.06 4.31
N GLY A 158 -18.97 -1.33 5.07
CA GLY A 158 -18.54 -2.68 5.45
C GLY A 158 -17.72 -3.44 4.41
N PHE A 159 -17.48 -2.86 3.22
CA PHE A 159 -16.70 -3.50 2.14
C PHE A 159 -15.29 -3.93 2.57
N GLY A 160 -14.54 -3.04 3.23
CA GLY A 160 -13.21 -3.39 3.74
C GLY A 160 -13.25 -4.58 4.71
N SER A 161 -14.22 -4.61 5.62
CA SER A 161 -14.38 -5.72 6.57
C SER A 161 -14.62 -7.05 5.86
N LYS A 162 -15.49 -7.06 4.86
CA LYS A 162 -15.79 -8.28 4.08
C LYS A 162 -14.57 -8.78 3.31
N LEU A 163 -13.81 -7.87 2.67
CA LEU A 163 -12.57 -8.23 1.99
C LEU A 163 -11.53 -8.81 2.94
N ILE A 164 -11.35 -8.21 4.12
CA ILE A 164 -10.39 -8.70 5.11
C ILE A 164 -10.78 -10.07 5.63
N GLN A 165 -12.06 -10.30 5.91
CA GLN A 165 -12.56 -11.63 6.31
C GLN A 165 -12.34 -12.68 5.22
N ALA A 166 -12.58 -12.33 3.95
CA ALA A 166 -12.31 -13.21 2.82
C ALA A 166 -10.81 -13.53 2.68
N LEU A 167 -9.95 -12.52 2.84
CA LEU A 167 -8.49 -12.70 2.85
C LEU A 167 -8.05 -13.61 4.01
N GLN A 168 -8.64 -13.46 5.19
CA GLN A 168 -8.37 -14.32 6.35
C GLN A 168 -8.82 -15.76 6.11
N GLN A 169 -10.00 -15.96 5.52
CA GLN A 169 -10.48 -17.30 5.17
C GLN A 169 -9.60 -17.95 4.09
N TYR A 170 -9.16 -17.18 3.10
CA TYR A 170 -8.20 -17.64 2.10
C TYR A 170 -6.87 -18.02 2.77
N ALA A 171 -6.30 -17.13 3.60
CA ALA A 171 -5.05 -17.36 4.28
C ALA A 171 -5.10 -18.59 5.22
N ARG A 172 -6.19 -18.78 5.96
CA ARG A 172 -6.40 -19.98 6.79
C ARG A 172 -6.41 -21.26 5.96
N ARG A 173 -7.13 -21.30 4.83
CA ARG A 173 -7.17 -22.47 3.93
C ARG A 173 -5.80 -22.82 3.36
N GLN A 174 -4.98 -21.80 3.15
CA GLN A 174 -3.65 -21.93 2.56
C GLN A 174 -2.52 -22.00 3.59
N GLN A 175 -2.85 -22.01 4.89
CA GLN A 175 -1.91 -22.01 6.01
C GLN A 175 -0.92 -20.84 5.98
N LEU A 176 -1.44 -19.64 5.72
CA LEU A 176 -0.68 -18.41 5.57
C LEU A 176 -0.97 -17.42 6.68
N ALA A 177 0.06 -16.64 7.03
CA ALA A 177 -0.17 -15.38 7.71
C ALA A 177 -0.63 -14.30 6.72
N LEU A 178 -1.34 -13.29 7.21
CA LEU A 178 -1.49 -12.01 6.53
C LEU A 178 -0.54 -11.00 7.16
N SER A 179 0.11 -10.18 6.34
CA SER A 179 0.97 -9.08 6.81
C SER A 179 0.65 -7.78 6.10
N LEU A 180 0.85 -6.65 6.76
CA LEU A 180 0.65 -5.33 6.18
C LEU A 180 1.44 -4.26 6.93
N LEU A 181 1.59 -3.09 6.30
CA LEU A 181 2.13 -1.88 6.90
C LEU A 181 1.04 -0.81 6.98
N VAL A 182 0.98 -0.09 8.10
CA VAL A 182 0.08 1.06 8.28
C VAL A 182 0.91 2.28 8.64
N ASP A 183 0.75 3.38 7.91
CA ASP A 183 1.34 4.67 8.30
C ASP A 183 0.86 5.06 9.71
N GLN A 184 1.76 5.49 10.59
CA GLN A 184 1.41 5.89 11.96
C GLN A 184 0.44 7.08 12.02
N GLN A 185 0.38 7.90 10.97
CA GLN A 185 -0.59 8.99 10.83
C GLN A 185 -1.98 8.47 10.47
N ASN A 186 -2.10 7.25 9.95
CA ASN A 186 -3.37 6.62 9.59
C ASN A 186 -3.94 5.79 10.75
N SER A 187 -4.31 6.48 11.82
CA SER A 187 -4.90 5.86 13.02
C SER A 187 -6.20 5.09 12.71
N GLY A 188 -6.99 5.57 11.73
CA GLY A 188 -8.22 4.92 11.29
C GLY A 188 -7.97 3.52 10.70
N ALA A 189 -7.00 3.39 9.79
CA ALA A 189 -6.60 2.09 9.24
C ALA A 189 -6.02 1.17 10.32
N TYR A 190 -5.20 1.70 11.22
CA TYR A 190 -4.63 0.93 12.31
C TYR A 190 -5.73 0.30 13.19
N GLN A 191 -6.71 1.10 13.62
CA GLN A 191 -7.86 0.62 14.41
C GLN A 191 -8.77 -0.32 13.62
N PHE A 192 -8.92 -0.09 12.31
CA PHE A 192 -9.64 -1.01 11.45
C PHE A 192 -9.01 -2.41 11.47
N TYR A 193 -7.69 -2.52 11.27
CA TYR A 193 -7.02 -3.82 11.27
C TYR A 193 -6.98 -4.49 12.64
N LEU A 194 -6.80 -3.74 13.73
CA LEU A 194 -6.84 -4.31 15.08
C LEU A 194 -8.19 -4.95 15.41
N ARG A 195 -9.31 -4.35 14.96
CA ARG A 195 -10.66 -4.94 15.11
C ARG A 195 -10.87 -6.21 14.29
N HIS A 196 -10.00 -6.47 13.32
CA HIS A 196 -9.96 -7.71 12.53
C HIS A 196 -8.85 -8.65 13.02
N ASP A 197 -8.51 -8.59 14.30
CA ASP A 197 -7.54 -9.48 14.98
C ASP A 197 -6.10 -9.43 14.45
N PHE A 198 -5.75 -8.40 13.68
CA PHE A 198 -4.35 -8.13 13.38
C PHE A 198 -3.64 -7.66 14.66
N LYS A 199 -2.38 -8.08 14.81
CA LYS A 199 -1.52 -7.71 15.93
C LYS A 199 -0.31 -6.94 15.43
N SER A 200 0.08 -5.90 16.15
CA SER A 200 1.32 -5.17 15.87
C SER A 200 2.51 -6.05 16.24
N VAL A 201 3.38 -6.32 15.27
CA VAL A 201 4.58 -7.16 15.43
C VAL A 201 5.87 -6.35 15.38
N ALA A 202 5.85 -5.18 14.75
CA ALA A 202 6.95 -4.23 14.77
C ALA A 202 6.43 -2.79 14.59
N VAL A 203 7.24 -1.82 14.99
CA VAL A 203 6.97 -0.39 14.83
C VAL A 203 8.25 0.26 14.35
N THR A 204 8.17 1.06 13.29
CA THR A 204 9.29 1.87 12.78
C THR A 204 9.10 3.33 13.15
N THR A 205 9.85 4.24 12.52
CA THR A 205 9.64 5.69 12.70
C THR A 205 8.36 6.20 12.02
N SER A 206 7.87 5.48 11.00
CA SER A 206 6.74 5.94 10.17
C SER A 206 5.60 4.94 10.05
N HIS A 207 5.81 3.66 10.36
CA HIS A 207 4.79 2.62 10.14
C HIS A 207 4.63 1.68 11.36
N TYR A 208 3.43 1.13 11.47
CA TYR A 208 3.14 -0.11 12.21
C TYR A 208 3.20 -1.28 11.25
N GLN A 209 3.90 -2.35 11.64
CA GLN A 209 3.80 -3.64 10.97
C GLN A 209 2.79 -4.50 11.69
N LEU A 210 1.74 -4.91 10.98
CA LEU A 210 0.68 -5.75 11.51
C LEU A 210 0.70 -7.14 10.89
N CYS A 211 0.34 -8.14 11.67
CA CYS A 211 0.22 -9.52 11.22
C CYS A 211 -1.04 -10.17 11.80
N TRP A 212 -1.71 -10.97 10.97
CA TRP A 212 -2.78 -11.87 11.38
C TRP A 212 -2.36 -13.33 11.09
N ARG A 213 -2.70 -14.24 12.01
CA ARG A 213 -2.44 -15.68 11.92
C ARG A 213 -3.69 -16.43 12.39
N SER A 214 -3.99 -17.54 11.70
CA SER A 214 -5.23 -18.31 11.82
C SER A 214 -5.35 -19.16 13.07
#